data_AF-A0A6H9I909-F1
#
_entry.id   AF-A0A6H9I909-F1
#
_cell.length_a   1.000
_cell.length_b   1.000
_cell.length_c   1.000
_cell.angle_alpha   90.00
_cell.angle_beta   90.00
_cell.angle_gamma   90.00
#
_symmetry.space_group_name_H-M   'P 1'
#
loop_
_entity.id
_entity.type
_entity.pdbx_description
1 polymer ?
#
loop_
_entity_poly.entity_id
_entity_poly.type
_entity_poly.pdbx_seq_one_letter_code
_entity_poly.pdbx_strand_id
1 'polypeptide(L)'
;MKRYTFIILFFILLEIFNPFSNNIYAEVNNSILNQDSKIVSILKNGDNVEEIISNIRENKLVEWNTKDLNKLLDTVDIIGLSIMDRATLKREIIRESGFFNFDFKGTKSDVLAFKDLKIEVIEIDKPIMLYRRSKSGEIESKYGLGYWWGDKNRSIEETRNELAVLEAWGNPLNAEYIIQIPKGVKVLRGATASQIQYFNGTNTIKEYREGGAIQYWINKVNNNWLK
;
A
#
# COMPACT_ATOMS: atom_id res chain seq x y z
N MET A 1 -33.58 -71.73 36.87
CA MET A 1 -34.54 -71.24 35.85
C MET A 1 -34.48 -69.72 35.85
N LYS A 2 -34.21 -68.95 34.80
CA LYS A 2 -33.89 -69.16 33.38
C LYS A 2 -32.77 -68.15 33.03
N ARG A 3 -31.93 -68.55 32.07
CA ARG A 3 -30.94 -67.71 31.37
C ARG A 3 -31.64 -66.61 30.58
N TYR A 4 -31.03 -65.43 30.47
CA TYR A 4 -30.85 -64.73 29.19
C TYR A 4 -29.58 -63.89 29.23
N THR A 5 -28.57 -64.42 28.54
CA THR A 5 -27.43 -63.73 27.96
C THR A 5 -27.90 -62.86 26.79
N PHE A 6 -27.46 -61.60 26.72
CA PHE A 6 -27.24 -60.94 25.44
C PHE A 6 -25.99 -60.08 25.52
N ILE A 7 -25.01 -60.48 24.71
CA ILE A 7 -23.73 -59.84 24.45
C ILE A 7 -23.97 -58.81 23.36
N ILE A 8 -23.53 -57.56 23.56
CA ILE A 8 -23.02 -56.72 22.48
C ILE A 8 -21.71 -56.08 22.99
N LEU A 9 -20.60 -56.71 22.61
CA LEU A 9 -19.31 -56.06 22.41
C LEU A 9 -19.51 -54.85 21.50
N PHE A 10 -19.01 -53.67 21.87
CA PHE A 10 -18.24 -52.83 20.94
C PHE A 10 -17.55 -51.66 21.67
N PHE A 11 -16.21 -51.74 21.76
CA PHE A 11 -15.23 -50.65 21.73
C PHE A 11 -14.95 -49.84 23.02
N ILE A 12 -14.22 -50.51 23.92
CA ILE A 12 -12.98 -49.95 24.45
C ILE A 12 -11.99 -49.87 23.27
N LEU A 13 -12.01 -48.75 22.53
CA LEU A 13 -10.98 -48.31 21.56
C LEU A 13 -11.47 -47.03 20.89
N LEU A 14 -11.32 -45.90 21.58
CA LEU A 14 -11.38 -44.57 20.98
C LEU A 14 -10.21 -43.70 21.48
N GLU A 15 -9.07 -44.34 21.70
CA GLU A 15 -7.75 -43.68 21.84
C GLU A 15 -6.94 -43.69 20.55
N ILE A 16 -7.48 -44.18 19.43
CA ILE A 16 -6.75 -44.15 18.15
C ILE A 16 -7.72 -43.80 17.03
N PHE A 17 -7.36 -42.77 16.26
CA PHE A 17 -8.02 -42.21 15.08
C PHE A 17 -8.99 -41.02 15.29
N ASN A 18 -8.39 -39.86 15.60
CA ASN A 18 -8.60 -38.69 14.74
C ASN A 18 -7.37 -37.75 14.75
N PRO A 19 -6.41 -37.87 13.80
CA PRO A 19 -5.20 -37.04 13.79
C PRO A 19 -5.34 -35.71 13.02
N PHE A 20 -6.55 -35.23 12.73
CA PHE A 20 -6.75 -34.01 11.94
C PHE A 20 -7.73 -33.04 12.58
N SER A 21 -7.34 -32.39 13.68
CA SER A 21 -7.97 -31.12 14.09
C SER A 21 -7.04 -30.10 14.76
N ASN A 22 -5.73 -30.37 14.91
CA ASN A 22 -4.85 -29.51 15.73
C ASN A 22 -3.83 -28.66 14.97
N ASN A 23 -3.83 -28.66 13.63
CA ASN A 23 -2.82 -27.88 12.91
C ASN A 23 -3.19 -26.42 12.67
N ILE A 24 -4.47 -26.04 12.64
CA ILE A 24 -4.82 -24.65 12.29
C ILE A 24 -4.34 -23.67 13.38
N TYR A 25 -4.53 -23.98 14.67
CA TYR A 25 -4.11 -23.07 15.74
C TYR A 25 -2.58 -23.01 15.92
N ALA A 26 -1.88 -24.13 15.77
CA ALA A 26 -0.41 -24.15 15.86
C ALA A 26 0.27 -23.50 14.65
N GLU A 27 -0.28 -23.71 13.45
CA GLU A 27 0.21 -23.12 12.19
C GLU A 27 -0.06 -21.62 12.12
N VAL A 28 -1.23 -21.16 12.61
CA VAL A 28 -1.53 -19.73 12.75
C VAL A 28 -0.61 -19.06 13.78
N ASN A 29 -0.36 -19.68 14.94
CA ASN A 29 0.56 -19.10 15.94
C ASN A 29 2.01 -19.06 15.44
N ASN A 30 2.49 -20.13 14.80
CA ASN A 30 3.85 -20.17 14.26
C ASN A 30 4.03 -19.20 13.08
N SER A 31 3.02 -19.02 12.23
CA SER A 31 3.09 -18.03 11.13
C SER A 31 3.13 -16.60 11.65
N ILE A 32 2.33 -16.25 12.67
CA ILE A 32 2.33 -14.91 13.30
C ILE A 32 3.66 -14.64 14.01
N LEU A 33 4.16 -15.60 14.81
CA LEU A 33 5.47 -15.48 15.48
C LEU A 33 6.64 -15.37 14.49
N ASN A 34 6.61 -16.15 13.41
CA ASN A 34 7.61 -16.08 12.35
C ASN A 34 7.53 -14.75 11.59
N GLN A 35 6.34 -14.20 11.35
CA GLN A 35 6.20 -12.94 10.63
C GLN A 35 6.64 -11.72 11.45
N ASP A 36 6.35 -11.69 12.74
CA ASP A 36 6.87 -10.67 13.66
C ASP A 36 8.41 -10.77 13.73
N SER A 37 8.94 -11.99 13.70
CA SER A 37 10.39 -12.22 13.62
C SER A 37 11.01 -11.68 12.31
N LYS A 38 10.30 -11.75 11.18
CA LYS A 38 10.78 -11.19 9.90
C LYS A 38 10.85 -9.68 9.92
N ILE A 39 9.80 -9.00 10.40
CA ILE A 39 9.81 -7.52 10.52
C ILE A 39 10.94 -7.07 11.45
N VAL A 40 11.10 -7.74 12.59
CA VAL A 40 12.22 -7.48 13.51
C VAL A 40 13.57 -7.73 12.84
N SER A 41 13.69 -8.78 12.02
CA SER A 41 14.93 -9.07 11.30
C SER A 41 15.30 -7.97 10.29
N ILE A 42 14.30 -7.39 9.62
CA ILE A 42 14.51 -6.29 8.67
C ILE A 42 15.00 -5.04 9.40
N LEU A 43 14.40 -4.73 10.55
CA LEU A 43 14.62 -3.50 11.31
C LEU A 43 15.62 -3.66 12.47
N LYS A 44 16.36 -4.76 12.51
CA LYS A 44 17.20 -5.19 13.65
C LYS A 44 18.19 -4.13 14.13
N ASN A 45 18.72 -3.33 13.21
CA ASN A 45 19.61 -2.21 13.50
C ASN A 45 18.90 -0.90 13.10
N GLY A 46 17.88 -0.53 13.89
CA GLY A 46 16.87 0.50 13.58
C GLY A 46 17.40 1.89 13.18
N ASP A 47 18.69 2.17 13.42
CA ASP A 47 19.34 3.45 13.12
C ASP A 47 20.22 3.40 11.85
N ASN A 48 20.53 2.20 11.32
CA ASN A 48 21.36 2.03 10.12
C ASN A 48 20.50 1.84 8.86
N VAL A 49 20.20 2.94 8.18
CA VAL A 49 19.34 2.96 6.98
C VAL A 49 19.85 2.04 5.87
N GLU A 50 21.15 1.99 5.62
CA GLU A 50 21.73 1.18 4.54
C GLU A 50 21.56 -0.32 4.78
N GLU A 51 21.75 -0.74 6.02
CA GLU A 51 21.56 -2.13 6.42
C GLU A 51 20.08 -2.53 6.35
N ILE A 52 19.17 -1.66 6.80
CA ILE A 52 17.73 -1.91 6.68
C ILE A 52 17.34 -2.06 5.20
N ILE A 53 17.89 -1.22 4.30
CA ILE A 53 17.66 -1.34 2.85
C ILE A 53 18.16 -2.69 2.32
N SER A 54 19.34 -3.15 2.74
CA SER A 54 19.84 -4.48 2.35
C SER A 54 18.88 -5.57 2.79
N ASN A 55 18.44 -5.53 4.05
CA ASN A 55 17.50 -6.51 4.60
C ASN A 55 16.16 -6.48 3.86
N ILE A 56 15.63 -5.30 3.52
CA ILE A 56 14.39 -5.14 2.73
C ILE A 56 14.50 -5.90 1.40
N ARG A 57 15.61 -5.74 0.66
CA ARG A 57 15.85 -6.37 -0.64
C ARG A 57 16.00 -7.89 -0.55
N GLU A 58 16.52 -8.39 0.56
CA GLU A 58 16.73 -9.83 0.77
C GLU A 58 15.44 -10.59 1.13
N ASN A 59 14.39 -9.90 1.60
CA ASN A 59 13.19 -10.51 2.18
C ASN A 59 12.04 -10.81 1.20
N LYS A 60 12.24 -10.63 -0.11
CA LYS A 60 11.26 -10.91 -1.17
C LYS A 60 9.85 -10.35 -0.88
N LEU A 61 9.76 -9.06 -0.59
CA LEU A 61 8.50 -8.43 -0.13
C LEU A 61 7.33 -8.57 -1.11
N VAL A 62 7.60 -8.80 -2.40
CA VAL A 62 6.56 -9.09 -3.41
C VAL A 62 5.70 -10.30 -3.08
N GLU A 63 6.23 -11.27 -2.32
CA GLU A 63 5.53 -12.47 -1.88
C GLU A 63 4.70 -12.23 -0.60
N TRP A 64 4.84 -11.08 0.06
CA TRP A 64 4.13 -10.77 1.28
C TRP A 64 2.67 -10.37 0.99
N ASN A 65 1.78 -10.71 1.92
CA ASN A 65 0.40 -10.25 1.87
C ASN A 65 0.32 -8.77 2.29
N THR A 66 -0.81 -8.11 1.98
CA THR A 66 -1.01 -6.69 2.24
C THR A 66 -0.96 -6.33 3.72
N LYS A 67 -1.46 -7.21 4.60
CA LYS A 67 -1.44 -7.00 6.07
C LYS A 67 -0.01 -6.89 6.58
N ASP A 68 0.87 -7.78 6.14
CA ASP A 68 2.26 -7.80 6.60
C ASP A 68 3.08 -6.64 6.03
N LEU A 69 2.81 -6.27 4.77
CA LEU A 69 3.40 -5.07 4.15
C LEU A 69 2.99 -3.80 4.91
N ASN A 70 1.72 -3.66 5.26
CA ASN A 70 1.23 -2.52 6.04
C ASN A 70 1.85 -2.51 7.44
N LYS A 71 1.98 -3.66 8.11
CA LYS A 71 2.66 -3.74 9.40
C LYS A 71 4.11 -3.27 9.32
N LEU A 72 4.84 -3.65 8.26
CA LEU A 72 6.22 -3.18 8.05
C LEU A 72 6.26 -1.66 7.82
N LEU A 73 5.37 -1.11 6.99
CA LEU A 73 5.26 0.33 6.74
C LEU A 73 4.91 1.12 8.02
N ASP A 74 3.97 0.62 8.83
CA ASP A 74 3.58 1.23 10.10
C ASP A 74 4.72 1.17 11.13
N THR A 75 5.50 0.09 11.12
CA THR A 75 6.67 -0.02 12.01
C THR A 75 7.73 1.03 11.65
N VAL A 76 7.91 1.32 10.36
CA VAL A 76 8.80 2.41 9.92
C VAL A 76 8.31 3.79 10.40
N ASP A 77 7.02 3.99 10.64
CA ASP A 77 6.53 5.28 11.16
C ASP A 77 6.97 5.55 12.61
N ILE A 78 7.20 4.51 13.39
CA ILE A 78 7.44 4.61 14.84
C ILE A 78 8.92 4.43 15.23
N ILE A 79 9.80 4.03 14.31
CA ILE A 79 11.25 4.00 14.59
C ILE A 79 11.81 5.42 14.68
N GLY A 80 12.86 5.60 15.49
CA GLY A 80 13.47 6.89 15.84
C GLY A 80 14.26 7.59 14.73
N LEU A 81 13.90 7.36 13.46
CA LEU A 81 14.57 7.89 12.28
C LEU A 81 13.99 9.25 11.84
N SER A 82 14.83 10.02 11.12
CA SER A 82 14.38 11.26 10.50
C SER A 82 13.24 11.01 9.51
N ILE A 83 12.44 12.05 9.21
CA ILE A 83 11.38 11.94 8.20
C ILE A 83 11.93 11.51 6.82
N MET A 84 13.15 11.95 6.48
CA MET A 84 13.78 11.64 5.19
C MET A 84 14.28 10.20 5.13
N ASP A 85 14.78 9.67 6.25
CA ASP A 85 15.19 8.27 6.36
C ASP A 85 13.98 7.35 6.32
N ARG A 86 12.93 7.66 7.09
CA ARG A 86 11.65 6.93 7.02
C ARG A 86 11.07 6.94 5.60
N ALA A 87 11.09 8.09 4.93
CA ALA A 87 10.65 8.18 3.54
C ALA A 87 11.50 7.32 2.59
N THR A 88 12.81 7.23 2.85
CA THR A 88 13.72 6.36 2.08
C THR A 88 13.38 4.88 2.28
N LEU A 89 13.15 4.45 3.52
CA LEU A 89 12.79 3.08 3.83
C LEU A 89 11.42 2.71 3.23
N LYS A 90 10.40 3.57 3.39
CA LYS A 90 9.07 3.32 2.81
C LYS A 90 9.10 3.22 1.30
N ARG A 91 9.88 4.09 0.63
CA ARG A 91 10.12 4.01 -0.80
C ARG A 91 10.64 2.62 -1.20
N GLU A 92 11.65 2.13 -0.49
CA GLU A 92 12.24 0.83 -0.80
C GLU A 92 11.25 -0.32 -0.55
N ILE A 93 10.56 -0.33 0.59
CA ILE A 93 9.53 -1.33 0.91
C ILE A 93 8.47 -1.39 -0.19
N ILE A 94 7.96 -0.24 -0.63
CA ILE A 94 6.93 -0.15 -1.66
C ILE A 94 7.43 -0.74 -2.99
N ARG A 95 8.66 -0.38 -3.40
CA ARG A 95 9.25 -0.89 -4.64
C ARG A 95 9.46 -2.40 -4.60
N GLU A 96 10.05 -2.91 -3.51
CA GLU A 96 10.28 -4.35 -3.31
C GLU A 96 8.99 -5.15 -3.13
N SER A 97 7.88 -4.51 -2.76
CA SER A 97 6.55 -5.14 -2.69
C SER A 97 5.82 -5.25 -4.05
N GLY A 98 6.45 -4.81 -5.16
CA GLY A 98 5.94 -4.98 -6.52
C GLY A 98 5.44 -3.69 -7.20
N PHE A 99 5.52 -2.53 -6.53
CA PHE A 99 5.22 -1.23 -7.13
C PHE A 99 6.47 -0.64 -7.82
N PHE A 100 7.01 -1.35 -8.81
CA PHE A 100 8.32 -1.03 -9.44
C PHE A 100 8.42 0.36 -10.08
N ASN A 101 7.30 0.94 -10.53
CA ASN A 101 7.26 2.30 -11.09
C ASN A 101 7.11 3.39 -10.03
N PHE A 102 6.95 3.02 -8.75
CA PHE A 102 6.81 3.98 -7.68
C PHE A 102 8.12 4.74 -7.50
N ASP A 103 8.02 6.06 -7.47
CA ASP A 103 9.18 6.95 -7.56
C ASP A 103 10.06 6.67 -8.80
N PHE A 104 9.45 6.61 -9.98
CA PHE A 104 10.21 6.43 -11.23
C PHE A 104 11.25 7.54 -11.48
N LYS A 105 11.15 8.67 -10.79
CA LYS A 105 12.09 9.80 -10.85
C LYS A 105 13.30 9.65 -9.92
N GLY A 106 13.34 8.64 -9.05
CA GLY A 106 14.45 8.42 -8.11
C GLY A 106 14.51 9.44 -6.96
N THR A 107 13.39 10.04 -6.59
CA THR A 107 13.22 11.04 -5.53
C THR A 107 12.53 10.45 -4.28
N LYS A 108 12.09 11.29 -3.34
CA LYS A 108 11.19 10.87 -2.25
C LYS A 108 9.79 11.49 -2.39
N SER A 109 9.56 12.20 -3.49
CA SER A 109 8.39 13.05 -3.70
C SER A 109 7.09 12.25 -3.65
N ASP A 110 7.07 11.04 -4.23
CA ASP A 110 5.87 10.20 -4.24
C ASP A 110 5.53 9.67 -2.83
N VAL A 111 6.53 9.45 -1.97
CA VAL A 111 6.28 9.10 -0.56
C VAL A 111 5.78 10.32 0.21
N LEU A 112 6.43 11.46 0.01
CA LEU A 112 6.09 12.74 0.65
C LEU A 112 4.73 13.30 0.19
N ALA A 113 4.18 12.79 -0.91
CA ALA A 113 2.84 13.11 -1.36
C ALA A 113 1.75 12.50 -0.45
N PHE A 114 2.10 11.54 0.40
CA PHE A 114 1.19 10.99 1.42
C PHE A 114 1.36 11.69 2.75
N LYS A 115 0.23 12.12 3.33
CA LYS A 115 0.20 12.84 4.60
C LYS A 115 0.83 12.01 5.70
N ASP A 116 1.75 12.63 6.44
CA ASP A 116 2.51 12.00 7.54
C ASP A 116 3.25 10.71 7.13
N LEU A 117 3.57 10.55 5.83
CA LEU A 117 4.12 9.33 5.23
C LEU A 117 3.21 8.10 5.37
N LYS A 118 1.93 8.27 5.70
CA LYS A 118 0.99 7.16 5.89
C LYS A 118 0.52 6.62 4.55
N ILE A 119 1.01 5.43 4.23
CA ILE A 119 0.76 4.72 2.97
C ILE A 119 0.25 3.34 3.32
N GLU A 120 -0.88 2.98 2.71
CA GLU A 120 -1.50 1.68 2.85
C GLU A 120 -1.40 0.93 1.51
N VAL A 121 -0.88 -0.29 1.52
CA VAL A 121 -1.02 -1.24 0.42
C VAL A 121 -2.36 -1.92 0.57
N ILE A 122 -3.23 -1.77 -0.43
CA ILE A 122 -4.53 -2.47 -0.47
C ILE A 122 -4.62 -3.32 -1.72
N GLU A 123 -5.39 -4.40 -1.64
CA GLU A 123 -5.83 -5.17 -2.79
C GLU A 123 -7.33 -4.94 -2.97
N ILE A 124 -7.74 -4.57 -4.18
CA ILE A 124 -9.15 -4.25 -4.47
C ILE A 124 -10.00 -5.50 -4.32
N ASP A 125 -10.95 -5.49 -3.37
CA ASP A 125 -11.82 -6.62 -3.04
C ASP A 125 -13.06 -6.70 -3.95
N LYS A 126 -13.56 -5.54 -4.39
CA LYS A 126 -14.64 -5.35 -5.36
C LYS A 126 -14.29 -4.19 -6.30
N PRO A 127 -14.75 -4.21 -7.57
CA PRO A 127 -14.41 -3.12 -8.49
C PRO A 127 -14.77 -1.74 -7.92
N ILE A 128 -13.84 -0.79 -8.01
CA ILE A 128 -14.01 0.58 -7.53
C ILE A 128 -13.83 1.59 -8.67
N MET A 129 -14.53 2.71 -8.56
CA MET A 129 -14.37 3.85 -9.47
C MET A 129 -13.32 4.79 -8.92
N LEU A 130 -12.33 5.16 -9.73
CA LEU A 130 -11.38 6.21 -9.41
C LEU A 130 -11.43 7.33 -10.46
N TYR A 131 -11.06 8.53 -10.03
CA TYR A 131 -11.28 9.76 -10.77
C TYR A 131 -9.99 10.57 -10.86
N ARG A 132 -9.73 11.20 -12.00
CA ARG A 132 -8.55 12.04 -12.21
C ARG A 132 -8.90 13.21 -13.09
N ARG A 133 -8.38 14.39 -12.77
CA ARG A 133 -8.28 15.50 -13.72
C ARG A 133 -6.86 15.65 -14.22
N SER A 134 -6.71 15.99 -15.50
CA SER A 134 -5.41 16.22 -16.13
C SER A 134 -5.57 17.03 -17.41
N LYS A 135 -4.57 17.03 -18.29
CA LYS A 135 -4.66 17.61 -19.63
C LYS A 135 -5.38 16.66 -20.59
N SER A 136 -6.10 17.23 -21.55
CA SER A 136 -6.59 16.48 -22.71
C SER A 136 -5.46 15.78 -23.47
N GLY A 137 -5.75 14.62 -24.05
CA GLY A 137 -4.78 13.86 -24.85
C GLY A 137 -3.80 12.99 -24.03
N GLU A 138 -4.06 12.76 -22.74
CA GLU A 138 -3.17 11.97 -21.88
C GLU A 138 -3.10 10.49 -22.31
N ILE A 139 -4.22 9.93 -22.79
CA ILE A 139 -4.34 8.53 -23.25
C ILE A 139 -3.41 8.26 -24.43
N GLU A 140 -3.35 9.20 -25.37
CA GLU A 140 -2.55 9.16 -26.59
C GLU A 140 -1.09 9.55 -26.35
N SER A 141 -0.77 10.08 -25.16
CA SER A 141 0.58 10.47 -24.82
C SER A 141 1.49 9.25 -24.64
N LYS A 142 2.80 9.41 -24.91
CA LYS A 142 3.80 8.34 -24.70
C LYS A 142 3.86 7.78 -23.27
N TYR A 143 3.31 8.50 -22.29
CA TYR A 143 3.29 8.11 -20.90
C TYR A 143 1.96 7.46 -20.48
N GLY A 144 0.94 7.51 -21.34
CA GLY A 144 -0.42 7.06 -21.04
C GLY A 144 -1.04 7.82 -19.87
N LEU A 145 -2.07 7.22 -19.28
CA LEU A 145 -2.70 7.72 -18.06
C LEU A 145 -1.72 7.71 -16.87
N GLY A 146 -1.66 8.82 -16.14
CA GLY A 146 -0.82 8.94 -14.95
C GLY A 146 -1.22 8.00 -13.79
N TYR A 147 -0.31 7.90 -12.82
CA TYR A 147 -0.40 6.93 -11.71
C TYR A 147 -1.29 7.36 -10.54
N TRP A 148 -1.57 8.67 -10.41
CA TRP A 148 -2.27 9.26 -9.26
C TRP A 148 -3.75 9.49 -9.56
N TRP A 149 -4.61 9.00 -8.67
CA TRP A 149 -6.07 9.02 -8.81
C TRP A 149 -6.76 9.39 -7.49
N GLY A 150 -7.91 10.05 -7.57
CA GLY A 150 -8.78 10.36 -6.44
C GLY A 150 -9.93 9.37 -6.29
N ASP A 151 -10.52 9.37 -5.09
CA ASP A 151 -11.65 8.53 -4.67
C ASP A 151 -13.04 9.00 -5.17
N LYS A 152 -13.17 10.27 -5.57
CA LYS A 152 -14.42 10.89 -6.04
C LYS A 152 -14.15 11.86 -7.18
N ASN A 153 -15.19 12.15 -7.95
CA ASN A 153 -15.15 13.24 -8.92
C ASN A 153 -14.93 14.58 -8.22
N ARG A 154 -14.18 15.48 -8.87
CA ARG A 154 -13.79 16.79 -8.36
C ARG A 154 -13.79 17.81 -9.49
N SER A 155 -14.17 19.03 -9.17
CA SER A 155 -13.88 20.21 -9.97
C SER A 155 -12.36 20.47 -10.04
N ILE A 156 -11.96 21.44 -10.88
CA ILE A 156 -10.56 21.89 -10.95
C ILE A 156 -10.11 22.38 -9.56
N GLU A 157 -10.88 23.25 -8.91
CA GLU A 157 -10.53 23.82 -7.62
C GLU A 157 -10.44 22.77 -6.51
N GLU A 158 -11.41 21.85 -6.43
CA GLU A 158 -11.34 20.72 -5.48
C GLU A 158 -10.13 19.83 -5.76
N THR A 159 -9.78 19.59 -7.02
CA THR A 159 -8.57 18.83 -7.37
C THR A 159 -7.30 19.55 -6.88
N ARG A 160 -7.23 20.88 -7.08
CA ARG A 160 -6.09 21.67 -6.61
C ARG A 160 -5.96 21.64 -5.09
N ASN A 161 -7.05 21.89 -4.39
CA ASN A 161 -7.05 22.08 -2.94
C ASN A 161 -7.01 20.74 -2.19
N GLU A 162 -7.92 19.81 -2.51
CA GLU A 162 -8.04 18.56 -1.76
C GLU A 162 -6.94 17.54 -2.14
N LEU A 163 -6.53 17.47 -3.41
CA LEU A 163 -5.45 16.57 -3.86
C LEU A 163 -4.07 17.25 -3.91
N ALA A 164 -3.99 18.48 -3.40
CA ALA A 164 -2.76 19.29 -3.34
C ALA A 164 -2.00 19.43 -4.67
N VAL A 165 -2.72 19.44 -5.80
CA VAL A 165 -2.10 19.56 -7.12
C VAL A 165 -1.77 21.02 -7.40
N LEU A 166 -0.49 21.40 -7.39
CA LEU A 166 -0.10 22.80 -7.58
C LEU A 166 -0.34 23.28 -9.02
N GLU A 167 -0.87 24.49 -9.17
CA GLU A 167 -0.99 25.17 -10.45
C GLU A 167 0.39 25.45 -11.06
N ALA A 168 1.38 25.74 -10.22
CA ALA A 168 2.77 25.90 -10.63
C ALA A 168 3.36 24.70 -11.39
N TRP A 169 2.77 23.51 -11.27
CA TRP A 169 3.18 22.32 -12.03
C TRP A 169 2.70 22.32 -13.49
N GLY A 170 1.85 23.28 -13.88
CA GLY A 170 1.46 23.52 -15.27
C GLY A 170 0.45 22.52 -15.86
N ASN A 171 -0.13 21.62 -15.06
CA ASN A 171 -1.20 20.74 -15.54
C ASN A 171 -2.52 21.52 -15.59
N PRO A 172 -3.20 21.69 -16.74
CA PRO A 172 -4.43 22.49 -16.84
C PRO A 172 -5.67 21.88 -16.15
N LEU A 173 -5.67 20.58 -15.85
CA LEU A 173 -6.82 19.86 -15.25
C LEU A 173 -8.15 19.99 -16.02
N ASN A 174 -8.08 20.28 -17.32
CA ASN A 174 -9.25 20.55 -18.17
C ASN A 174 -9.96 19.28 -18.67
N ALA A 175 -9.33 18.11 -18.58
CA ALA A 175 -9.92 16.82 -18.91
C ALA A 175 -10.19 16.00 -17.65
N GLU A 176 -11.29 15.26 -17.68
CA GLU A 176 -11.69 14.29 -16.65
C GLU A 176 -11.48 12.87 -17.18
N TYR A 177 -10.90 12.03 -16.35
CA TYR A 177 -10.69 10.61 -16.61
C TYR A 177 -11.29 9.81 -15.47
N ILE A 178 -12.04 8.77 -15.81
CA ILE A 178 -12.69 7.88 -14.86
C ILE A 178 -12.28 6.45 -15.23
N ILE A 179 -11.81 5.70 -14.25
CA ILE A 179 -11.48 4.28 -14.42
C ILE A 179 -12.28 3.41 -13.45
N GLN A 180 -12.60 2.20 -13.87
CA GLN A 180 -13.08 1.13 -12.98
C GLN A 180 -11.97 0.11 -12.79
N ILE A 181 -11.37 0.10 -11.60
CA ILE A 181 -10.31 -0.85 -11.26
C ILE A 181 -10.96 -2.20 -10.91
N PRO A 182 -10.52 -3.32 -11.51
CA PRO A 182 -11.07 -4.63 -11.20
C PRO A 182 -10.57 -5.16 -9.85
N LYS A 183 -11.29 -6.18 -9.34
CA LYS A 183 -10.87 -6.97 -8.17
C LYS A 183 -9.47 -7.58 -8.38
N GLY A 184 -8.68 -7.65 -7.31
CA GLY A 184 -7.37 -8.28 -7.27
C GLY A 184 -6.20 -7.34 -7.64
N VAL A 185 -6.48 -6.10 -8.05
CA VAL A 185 -5.43 -5.12 -8.32
C VAL A 185 -4.90 -4.57 -6.99
N LYS A 186 -3.58 -4.58 -6.81
CA LYS A 186 -2.92 -3.89 -5.70
C LYS A 186 -2.71 -2.41 -6.02
N VAL A 187 -3.05 -1.54 -5.08
CA VAL A 187 -2.84 -0.08 -5.17
C VAL A 187 -2.28 0.45 -3.86
N LEU A 188 -1.63 1.62 -3.90
CA LEU A 188 -1.32 2.37 -2.68
C LEU A 188 -2.47 3.31 -2.40
N ARG A 189 -2.80 3.51 -1.12
CA ARG A 189 -3.85 4.41 -0.65
C ARG A 189 -3.32 5.26 0.49
N GLY A 190 -3.78 6.51 0.55
CA GLY A 190 -3.54 7.36 1.72
C GLY A 190 -4.12 8.75 1.51
N ALA A 191 -4.02 9.60 2.53
CA ALA A 191 -4.41 11.00 2.40
C ALA A 191 -3.30 11.79 1.70
N THR A 192 -3.66 12.79 0.92
CA THR A 192 -2.71 13.70 0.28
C THR A 192 -2.05 14.61 1.31
N ALA A 193 -0.73 14.77 1.21
CA ALA A 193 0.02 15.74 1.99
C ALA A 193 -0.12 17.14 1.38
N SER A 194 -0.03 18.18 2.22
CA SER A 194 0.04 19.56 1.75
C SER A 194 1.24 19.78 0.84
N GLN A 195 1.08 20.59 -0.20
CA GLN A 195 2.15 20.94 -1.14
C GLN A 195 2.41 22.44 -1.09
N ILE A 196 3.68 22.81 -1.16
CA ILE A 196 4.13 24.21 -1.13
C ILE A 196 5.06 24.46 -2.31
N GLN A 197 4.76 25.49 -3.09
CA GLN A 197 5.71 26.07 -4.03
C GLN A 197 6.26 27.36 -3.43
N TYR A 198 7.58 27.49 -3.39
CA TYR A 198 8.24 28.73 -3.04
C TYR A 198 8.62 29.52 -4.29
N PHE A 199 8.78 30.83 -4.16
CA PHE A 199 9.48 31.62 -5.18
C PHE A 199 10.95 31.18 -5.24
N ASN A 200 11.47 31.12 -6.47
CA ASN A 200 12.77 30.51 -6.74
C ASN A 200 13.88 31.18 -5.93
N GLY A 201 14.64 30.40 -5.15
CA GLY A 201 15.72 30.91 -4.30
C GLY A 201 15.29 31.68 -3.06
N THR A 202 14.01 31.59 -2.65
CA THR A 202 13.48 32.29 -1.48
C THR A 202 12.67 31.36 -0.57
N ASN A 203 12.37 31.81 0.64
CA ASN A 203 11.43 31.16 1.55
C ASN A 203 10.01 31.75 1.44
N THR A 204 9.73 32.55 0.42
CA THR A 204 8.41 33.16 0.22
C THR A 204 7.50 32.16 -0.47
N ILE A 205 6.35 31.86 0.14
CA ILE A 205 5.35 30.94 -0.41
C ILE A 205 4.70 31.60 -1.64
N LYS A 206 4.78 30.91 -2.79
CA LYS A 206 4.09 31.27 -4.04
C LYS A 206 2.72 30.60 -4.13
N GLU A 207 2.64 29.34 -3.75
CA GLU A 207 1.41 28.57 -3.76
C GLU A 207 1.43 27.57 -2.61
N TYR A 208 0.29 27.41 -1.94
CA TYR A 208 0.06 26.43 -0.90
C TYR A 208 -1.27 25.72 -1.17
N ARG A 209 -1.28 24.40 -1.07
CA ARG A 209 -2.50 23.59 -1.11
C ARG A 209 -2.47 22.62 0.07
N GLU A 210 -3.54 22.61 0.84
CA GLU A 210 -3.62 21.87 2.10
C GLU A 210 -3.62 20.35 1.90
N GLY A 211 -4.27 19.86 0.84
CA GLY A 211 -4.46 18.43 0.64
C GLY A 211 -5.51 17.86 1.60
N GLY A 212 -5.32 16.60 2.00
CA GLY A 212 -6.18 15.86 2.93
C GLY A 212 -7.17 14.88 2.30
N ALA A 213 -7.43 14.93 0.99
CA ALA A 213 -8.28 13.93 0.35
C ALA A 213 -7.60 12.58 0.19
N ILE A 214 -8.41 11.53 0.05
CA ILE A 214 -7.92 10.19 -0.29
C ILE A 214 -7.44 10.17 -1.73
N GLN A 215 -6.22 9.69 -1.91
CA GLN A 215 -5.62 9.39 -3.20
C GLN A 215 -5.19 7.94 -3.27
N TYR A 216 -5.05 7.48 -4.51
CA TYR A 216 -4.54 6.18 -4.88
C TYR A 216 -3.37 6.32 -5.84
N TRP A 217 -2.40 5.42 -5.69
CA TRP A 217 -1.32 5.25 -6.64
C TRP A 217 -1.41 3.86 -7.28
N ILE A 218 -1.32 3.81 -8.60
CA ILE A 218 -1.47 2.59 -9.39
C ILE A 218 -0.19 2.34 -10.17
N ASN A 219 0.39 1.16 -10.06
CA ASN A 219 1.66 0.82 -10.70
C ASN A 219 1.62 0.84 -12.24
N LYS A 220 0.49 0.41 -12.79
CA LYS A 220 0.23 0.43 -14.23
C LYS A 220 -1.27 0.54 -14.46
N VAL A 221 -1.71 1.63 -15.06
CA VAL A 221 -3.10 1.84 -15.43
C VAL A 221 -3.36 1.18 -16.79
N ASN A 222 -4.40 0.34 -16.87
CA ASN A 222 -4.82 -0.23 -18.15
C ASN A 222 -5.89 0.66 -18.78
N ASN A 223 -5.70 1.05 -20.05
CA ASN A 223 -6.68 1.87 -20.77
C ASN A 223 -8.05 1.19 -20.91
N ASN A 224 -8.12 -0.15 -20.84
CA ASN A 224 -9.39 -0.89 -20.84
C ASN A 224 -10.22 -0.68 -19.57
N TRP A 225 -9.67 -0.04 -18.53
CA TRP A 225 -10.41 0.34 -17.32
C TRP A 225 -11.16 1.66 -17.47
N LEU A 226 -10.86 2.45 -18.52
CA LEU A 226 -11.56 3.70 -18.79
C LEU A 226 -13.07 3.46 -18.99
N LYS A 227 -13.88 4.41 -18.52
CA LYS A 227 -15.34 4.44 -18.68
C LYS A 227 -15.77 5.55 -19.62
#